data_AF-A0A453FZI8-F1
#
_entry.id   AF-A0A453FZI8-F1
#
_cell.length_a   1.000
_cell.length_b   1.000
_cell.length_c   1.000
_cell.angle_alpha   90.00
_cell.angle_beta   90.00
_cell.angle_gamma   90.00
#
_symmetry.space_group_name_H-M   'P 1'
#
loop_
_entity.id
_entity.type
_entity.pdbx_description
1 polymer ?
#
loop_
_entity_poly.entity_id
_entity_poly.type
_entity_poly.pdbx_seq_one_letter_code
_entity_poly.pdbx_strand_id
1 'polypeptide(L)'
;IYDVLARRLIFRKGHDKIAEIHERRNKIHKFKESAWKFVYFLSAELFSLSVTYNEPWFTNTRYFWVGPGEQLWPNQKMKLKLKAVYMFVAGFYIYSIIALLIWETRRKDFGVSICHHVATVVLIVMSYICRYVDACNCPSIPI
;
A
#
# COMPACT_ATOMS: atom_id res chain seq x y z
N ILE A 1 -55.24 -28.82 11.00
CA ILE A 1 -54.44 -27.81 11.75
C ILE A 1 -52.94 -28.14 11.70
N TYR A 2 -52.51 -29.32 12.13
CA TYR A 2 -51.10 -29.73 12.15
C TYR A 2 -50.39 -29.68 10.80
N ASP A 3 -51.07 -30.06 9.72
CA ASP A 3 -50.48 -30.08 8.37
C ASP A 3 -50.09 -28.67 7.84
N VAL A 4 -50.88 -27.64 8.20
CA VAL A 4 -50.59 -26.24 7.86
C VAL A 4 -49.38 -25.73 8.65
N LEU A 5 -49.27 -26.11 9.93
CA LEU A 5 -48.13 -25.77 10.79
C LEU A 5 -46.85 -26.46 10.32
N ALA A 6 -46.93 -27.75 9.98
CA ALA A 6 -45.80 -28.53 9.47
C ALA A 6 -45.25 -27.92 8.17
N ARG A 7 -46.12 -27.59 7.20
CA ARG A 7 -45.71 -26.94 5.95
C ARG A 7 -45.02 -25.59 6.23
N ARG A 8 -45.59 -24.72 7.07
CA ARG A 8 -44.98 -23.42 7.41
C ARG A 8 -43.59 -23.56 8.05
N LEU A 9 -43.40 -24.52 8.96
CA LEU A 9 -42.13 -24.74 9.63
C LEU A 9 -41.05 -25.27 8.67
N ILE A 10 -41.41 -26.18 7.76
CA ILE A 10 -40.48 -26.71 6.74
C ILE A 10 -40.03 -25.61 5.78
N PHE A 11 -40.97 -24.80 5.27
CA PHE A 11 -40.63 -23.66 4.40
C PHE A 11 -39.75 -22.63 5.12
N ARG A 12 -40.06 -22.30 6.38
CA ARG A 12 -39.21 -21.41 7.19
C ARG A 12 -37.80 -21.97 7.37
N LYS A 13 -37.69 -23.24 7.77
CA LYS A 13 -36.38 -23.93 7.93
C LYS A 13 -35.61 -24.01 6.60
N GLY A 14 -36.32 -24.16 5.48
CA GLY A 14 -35.74 -24.10 4.14
C GLY A 14 -35.16 -22.71 3.83
N HIS A 15 -35.93 -21.64 4.09
CA HIS A 15 -35.47 -20.26 3.90
C HIS A 15 -34.28 -19.91 4.80
N ASP A 16 -34.31 -20.31 6.07
CA ASP A 16 -33.23 -20.07 7.03
C ASP A 16 -31.93 -20.75 6.57
N LYS A 17 -32.02 -22.01 6.08
CA LYS A 17 -30.86 -22.71 5.50
C LYS A 17 -30.31 -22.01 4.26
N ILE A 18 -31.17 -21.52 3.38
CA ILE A 18 -30.73 -20.79 2.16
C ILE A 18 -30.03 -19.48 2.57
N ALA A 19 -30.57 -18.75 3.55
CA ALA A 19 -29.95 -17.54 4.07
C ALA A 19 -28.57 -17.83 4.69
N GLU A 20 -28.44 -18.90 5.48
CA GLU A 20 -27.16 -19.32 6.07
C GLU A 20 -26.12 -19.67 4.98
N ILE A 21 -26.52 -20.41 3.94
CA ILE A 21 -25.65 -20.74 2.81
C ILE A 21 -25.19 -19.47 2.09
N HIS A 22 -26.10 -18.52 1.86
CA HIS A 22 -25.78 -17.25 1.23
C HIS A 22 -24.81 -16.41 2.07
N GLU A 23 -25.03 -16.30 3.39
CA GLU A 23 -24.09 -15.62 4.29
C GLU A 23 -22.71 -16.28 4.28
N ARG A 24 -22.66 -17.61 4.35
CA ARG A 24 -21.40 -18.36 4.31
C ARG A 24 -20.65 -18.10 3.02
N ARG A 25 -21.34 -18.12 1.88
CA ARG A 25 -20.76 -17.81 0.57
C ARG A 25 -20.21 -16.38 0.53
N ASN A 26 -20.96 -15.40 1.04
CA ASN A 26 -20.52 -14.00 1.11
C ASN A 26 -19.26 -13.83 1.98
N LYS A 27 -19.17 -14.52 3.13
CA LYS A 27 -17.97 -14.53 3.98
C LYS A 27 -16.76 -15.09 3.24
N ILE A 28 -16.92 -16.19 2.51
CA ILE A 28 -15.86 -16.79 1.70
C ILE A 28 -15.41 -15.83 0.60
N HIS A 29 -16.33 -15.16 -0.11
CA HIS A 29 -15.96 -14.19 -1.14
C HIS A 29 -15.13 -13.03 -0.57
N LYS A 30 -15.54 -12.45 0.56
CA LYS A 30 -14.80 -11.38 1.24
C LYS A 30 -13.42 -11.86 1.71
N PHE A 31 -13.33 -13.08 2.22
CA PHE A 31 -12.05 -13.66 2.61
C PHE A 31 -11.11 -13.84 1.42
N LYS A 32 -11.62 -14.36 0.29
CA LYS A 32 -10.84 -14.52 -0.95
C LYS A 32 -10.34 -13.17 -1.48
N GLU A 33 -11.18 -12.15 -1.45
CA GLU A 33 -10.79 -10.79 -1.84
C GLU A 33 -9.67 -10.24 -0.94
N SER A 34 -9.81 -10.38 0.39
CA SER A 34 -8.77 -9.97 1.34
C SER A 34 -7.47 -10.77 1.18
N ALA A 35 -7.56 -12.08 0.95
CA ALA A 35 -6.40 -12.94 0.75
C ALA A 35 -5.64 -12.58 -0.52
N TRP A 36 -6.35 -12.31 -1.62
CA TRP A 36 -5.75 -11.84 -2.87
C TRP A 36 -5.02 -10.51 -2.67
N LYS A 37 -5.66 -9.54 -2.00
CA LYS A 37 -5.04 -8.26 -1.65
C LYS A 37 -3.78 -8.48 -0.82
N PHE A 38 -3.86 -9.30 0.23
CA PHE A 38 -2.71 -9.59 1.09
C PHE A 38 -1.52 -10.15 0.30
N VAL A 39 -1.74 -11.15 -0.57
CA VAL A 39 -0.67 -11.72 -1.40
C VAL A 39 -0.08 -10.66 -2.35
N TYR A 40 -0.92 -9.84 -2.97
CA TYR A 40 -0.48 -8.76 -3.84
C TYR A 40 0.42 -7.76 -3.09
N PHE A 41 -0.06 -7.19 -1.98
CA PHE A 41 0.70 -6.22 -1.18
C PHE A 41 1.98 -6.82 -0.59
N LEU A 42 1.92 -8.06 -0.08
CA LEU A 42 3.08 -8.75 0.47
C LEU A 42 4.14 -9.01 -0.60
N SER A 43 3.75 -9.41 -1.81
CA SER A 43 4.70 -9.65 -2.90
C SER A 43 5.43 -8.38 -3.34
N ALA A 44 4.73 -7.24 -3.39
CA ALA A 44 5.32 -5.95 -3.71
C ALA A 44 6.30 -5.49 -2.62
N GLU A 45 5.95 -5.68 -1.35
CA GLU A 45 6.81 -5.35 -0.21
C GLU A 45 8.08 -6.22 -0.21
N LEU A 46 7.93 -7.54 -0.40
CA LEU A 46 9.06 -8.45 -0.49
C LEU A 46 9.98 -8.11 -1.67
N PHE A 47 9.42 -7.71 -2.82
CA PHE A 47 10.21 -7.26 -3.96
C PHE A 47 11.01 -5.99 -3.64
N SER A 48 10.35 -4.98 -3.04
CA SER A 48 10.99 -3.74 -2.60
C SER A 48 12.15 -4.04 -1.64
N LEU A 49 11.90 -4.83 -0.59
CA LEU A 49 12.90 -5.26 0.39
C LEU A 49 14.06 -6.00 -0.27
N SER A 50 13.77 -6.93 -1.18
CA SER A 50 14.80 -7.72 -1.88
C SER A 50 15.74 -6.83 -2.70
N VAL A 51 15.19 -5.79 -3.36
CA VAL A 51 16.00 -4.84 -4.14
C VAL A 51 16.86 -3.96 -3.23
N THR A 52 16.38 -3.64 -2.03
CA THR A 52 17.06 -2.73 -1.10
C THR A 52 17.98 -3.40 -0.08
N TYR A 53 17.86 -4.72 0.11
CA TYR A 53 18.55 -5.47 1.17
C TYR A 53 20.08 -5.35 1.14
N ASN A 54 20.68 -5.29 -0.07
CA ASN A 54 22.13 -5.24 -0.25
C ASN A 54 22.71 -3.82 -0.17
N GLU A 55 21.90 -2.81 0.16
CA GLU A 55 22.39 -1.44 0.24
C GLU A 55 22.88 -1.08 1.65
N PRO A 56 24.02 -0.37 1.78
CA PRO A 56 24.62 -0.06 3.07
C PRO A 56 23.75 0.83 3.97
N TRP A 57 22.86 1.62 3.37
CA TRP A 57 21.88 2.44 4.10
C TRP A 57 20.75 1.65 4.75
N PHE A 58 20.58 0.36 4.40
CA PHE A 58 19.57 -0.50 5.02
C PHE A 58 19.95 -0.87 6.47
N THR A 59 21.24 -1.07 6.73
CA THR A 59 21.76 -1.46 8.06
C THR A 59 22.13 -0.27 8.92
N ASN A 60 22.61 0.82 8.31
CA ASN A 60 23.02 2.03 9.04
C ASN A 60 22.44 3.27 8.37
N THR A 61 21.50 3.90 9.07
CA THR A 61 20.76 5.08 8.60
C THR A 61 21.63 6.31 8.42
N ARG A 62 22.85 6.34 8.97
CA ARG A 62 23.85 7.41 8.71
C ARG A 62 24.18 7.51 7.22
N TYR A 63 24.17 6.39 6.50
CA TYR A 63 24.47 6.37 5.05
C TYR A 63 23.34 6.94 4.17
N PHE A 64 22.18 7.28 4.73
CA PHE A 64 21.18 8.09 4.02
C PHE A 64 21.65 9.53 3.80
N TRP A 65 22.40 10.07 4.76
CA TRP A 65 22.83 11.46 4.84
C TRP A 65 24.29 11.65 4.39
N VAL A 66 25.12 10.63 4.61
CA VAL A 66 26.51 10.57 4.17
C VAL A 66 26.59 9.50 3.09
N GLY A 67 26.50 9.90 1.83
CA GLY A 67 26.60 8.99 0.70
C GLY A 67 27.94 8.23 0.69
N PRO A 68 28.03 7.13 -0.08
CA PRO A 68 29.26 6.34 -0.16
C PRO A 68 30.41 7.21 -0.70
N GLY A 69 31.51 7.34 0.06
CA GLY A 69 32.70 8.09 -0.36
C GLY A 69 32.60 9.60 -0.16
N GLU A 70 32.42 10.07 1.09
CA GLU A 70 32.46 11.50 1.47
C GLU A 70 31.39 12.37 0.80
N GLN A 71 30.30 11.77 0.32
CA GLN A 71 29.28 12.51 -0.40
C GLN A 71 28.27 13.11 0.58
N LEU A 72 28.49 14.37 0.98
CA LEU A 72 27.55 15.09 1.84
C LEU A 72 26.31 15.55 1.05
N TRP A 73 25.16 15.37 1.67
CA TRP A 73 23.94 16.09 1.31
C TRP A 73 24.25 17.62 1.23
N PRO A 74 23.85 18.35 0.17
CA PRO A 74 22.88 17.98 -0.88
C PRO A 74 23.48 17.37 -2.18
N ASN A 75 24.81 17.32 -2.35
CA ASN A 75 25.46 16.90 -3.61
C ASN A 75 25.60 15.37 -3.77
N GLN A 76 24.54 14.62 -3.46
CA GLN A 76 24.55 13.15 -3.46
C GLN A 76 24.07 12.58 -4.81
N LYS A 77 24.98 11.97 -5.57
CA LYS A 77 24.63 11.29 -6.84
C LYS A 77 23.70 10.11 -6.54
N MET A 78 22.44 10.24 -6.94
CA MET A 78 21.45 9.20 -6.73
C MET A 78 21.78 7.97 -7.59
N LYS A 79 22.12 6.86 -6.93
CA LYS A 79 22.30 5.55 -7.57
C LYS A 79 21.05 5.19 -8.38
N LEU A 80 21.23 4.61 -9.56
CA LEU A 80 20.14 4.16 -10.43
C LEU A 80 19.14 3.24 -9.70
N LYS A 81 19.65 2.35 -8.83
CA LYS A 81 18.83 1.48 -7.97
C LYS A 81 17.86 2.26 -7.08
N LEU A 82 18.35 3.35 -6.45
CA LEU A 82 17.52 4.18 -5.58
C LEU A 82 16.43 4.90 -6.39
N LYS A 83 16.74 5.38 -7.60
CA LYS A 83 15.72 5.94 -8.51
C LYS A 83 14.63 4.93 -8.83
N ALA A 84 15.03 3.71 -9.17
CA ALA A 84 14.11 2.63 -9.53
C ALA A 84 13.17 2.30 -8.35
N VAL A 85 13.70 2.23 -7.12
CA VAL A 85 12.89 2.01 -5.91
C VAL A 85 11.92 3.16 -5.67
N TYR A 86 12.36 4.42 -5.79
CA TYR A 86 11.47 5.58 -5.67
C TYR A 86 10.31 5.53 -6.68
N MET A 87 10.62 5.26 -7.95
CA MET A 87 9.60 5.15 -9.02
C MET A 87 8.66 3.97 -8.81
N PHE A 88 9.20 2.82 -8.36
CA PHE A 88 8.41 1.63 -8.05
C PHE A 88 7.42 1.89 -6.90
N VAL A 89 7.90 2.43 -5.78
CA VAL A 89 7.07 2.72 -4.61
C VAL A 89 6.04 3.80 -4.95
N ALA A 90 6.42 4.88 -5.65
CA ALA A 90 5.48 5.90 -6.10
C ALA A 90 4.38 5.31 -7.00
N GLY A 91 4.77 4.51 -7.99
CA GLY A 91 3.83 3.83 -8.90
C GLY A 91 2.89 2.87 -8.16
N PHE A 92 3.43 2.13 -7.19
CA PHE A 92 2.64 1.23 -6.34
C PHE A 92 1.57 1.98 -5.55
N TYR A 93 1.93 3.07 -4.85
CA TYR A 93 0.97 3.86 -4.08
C TYR A 93 -0.06 4.55 -4.98
N ILE A 94 0.32 5.06 -6.15
CA ILE A 94 -0.62 5.64 -7.12
C ILE A 94 -1.60 4.57 -7.62
N TYR A 95 -1.10 3.39 -7.98
CA TYR A 95 -1.94 2.27 -8.39
C TYR A 95 -2.89 1.86 -7.26
N SER A 96 -2.41 1.78 -6.02
CA SER A 96 -3.25 1.48 -4.85
C SER A 96 -4.37 2.52 -4.66
N ILE A 97 -4.13 3.81 -4.92
CA ILE A 97 -5.20 4.83 -4.89
C ILE A 97 -6.28 4.54 -5.94
N ILE A 98 -5.89 4.21 -7.19
CA ILE A 98 -6.84 3.89 -8.25
C ILE A 98 -7.62 2.62 -7.92
N ALA A 99 -6.93 1.58 -7.46
CA ALA A 99 -7.55 0.33 -7.03
C ALA A 99 -8.51 0.55 -5.85
N LEU A 100 -8.15 1.40 -4.89
CA LEU A 100 -9.04 1.80 -3.79
C LEU A 100 -10.27 2.54 -4.32
N LEU A 101 -10.11 3.47 -5.26
CA LEU A 101 -11.23 4.26 -5.78
C LEU A 101 -12.22 3.45 -6.62
N ILE A 102 -11.74 2.49 -7.41
CA ILE A 102 -12.55 1.76 -8.41
C ILE A 102 -12.97 0.37 -7.92
N TRP A 103 -12.08 -0.36 -7.24
CA TRP A 103 -12.24 -1.79 -6.96
C TRP A 103 -12.59 -2.09 -5.50
N GLU A 104 -12.23 -1.21 -4.56
CA GLU A 104 -12.51 -1.41 -3.14
C GLU A 104 -13.97 -1.08 -2.79
N THR A 105 -14.61 -1.95 -2.00
CA THR A 105 -15.94 -1.63 -1.46
C THR A 105 -15.82 -0.49 -0.45
N ARG A 106 -16.53 0.63 -0.65
CA ARG A 106 -16.50 1.76 0.29
C ARG A 106 -16.91 1.35 1.71
N ARG A 107 -15.92 1.22 2.60
CA ARG A 107 -16.08 0.96 4.03
C ARG A 107 -15.85 2.26 4.82
N LYS A 108 -16.25 2.33 6.09
CA LYS A 108 -16.18 3.55 6.93
C LYS A 108 -14.75 4.08 7.15
N ASP A 109 -13.75 3.22 7.02
CA ASP A 109 -12.30 3.47 7.10
C ASP A 109 -11.68 3.91 5.76
N PHE A 110 -12.47 3.99 4.69
CA PHE A 110 -12.00 4.34 3.33
C PHE A 110 -11.30 5.69 3.25
N GLY A 111 -11.87 6.72 3.88
CA GLY A 111 -11.32 8.08 3.85
C GLY A 111 -9.94 8.17 4.51
N VAL A 112 -9.75 7.45 5.62
CA VAL A 112 -8.45 7.40 6.32
C VAL A 112 -7.41 6.71 5.45
N SER A 113 -7.78 5.60 4.79
CA SER A 113 -6.88 4.88 3.88
C SER A 113 -6.46 5.74 2.69
N ILE A 114 -7.38 6.45 2.04
CA ILE A 114 -7.04 7.35 0.92
C ILE A 114 -6.13 8.48 1.38
N CYS A 115 -6.46 9.13 2.51
CA CYS A 115 -5.63 10.20 3.05
C CYS A 115 -4.21 9.71 3.31
N HIS A 116 -4.06 8.51 3.89
CA HIS A 116 -2.76 7.88 4.09
C HIS A 116 -2.00 7.67 2.77
N HIS A 117 -2.62 7.08 1.75
CA HIS A 117 -1.95 6.83 0.48
C HIS A 117 -1.53 8.13 -0.21
N VAL A 118 -2.39 9.15 -0.19
CA VAL A 118 -2.09 10.48 -0.74
C VAL A 118 -0.93 11.13 0.02
N ALA A 119 -0.95 11.10 1.35
CA ALA A 119 0.13 11.63 2.17
C ALA A 119 1.46 10.93 1.86
N THR A 120 1.48 9.60 1.74
CA THR A 120 2.69 8.86 1.39
C THR A 120 3.21 9.21 0.00
N VAL A 121 2.34 9.34 -1.01
CA VAL A 121 2.75 9.82 -2.35
C VAL A 121 3.35 11.22 -2.27
N VAL A 122 2.72 12.15 -1.56
CA VAL A 122 3.24 13.51 -1.37
C VAL A 122 4.61 13.49 -0.70
N LEU A 123 4.79 12.69 0.35
CA LEU A 123 6.08 12.55 1.04
C LEU A 123 7.17 11.98 0.13
N ILE A 124 6.85 10.98 -0.70
CA ILE A 124 7.79 10.39 -1.67
C ILE A 124 8.20 11.43 -2.72
N VAL A 125 7.23 12.15 -3.28
CA VAL A 125 7.47 13.19 -4.29
C VAL A 125 8.27 14.35 -3.69
N MET A 126 7.91 14.84 -2.50
CA MET A 126 8.65 15.89 -1.83
C MET A 126 10.07 15.46 -1.48
N SER A 127 10.27 14.23 -0.98
CA SER A 127 11.61 13.68 -0.74
C SER A 127 12.46 13.62 -2.02
N TYR A 128 11.84 13.24 -3.15
CA TYR A 128 12.49 13.23 -4.45
C TYR A 128 12.86 14.64 -4.92
N ILE A 129 11.93 15.60 -4.82
CA ILE A 129 12.13 17.00 -5.23
C ILE A 129 13.19 17.67 -4.36
N CYS A 130 13.11 17.61 -3.03
CA CYS A 130 14.10 18.23 -2.14
C CYS A 130 15.51 17.69 -2.39
N ARG A 131 15.65 16.39 -2.66
CA ARG A 131 16.94 15.79 -3.04
C ARG A 131 17.51 16.32 -4.36
N TYR A 132 16.68 16.89 -5.24
CA TYR A 132 17.09 17.50 -6.51
C TYR A 132 17.16 19.05 -6.47
N VAL A 133 16.30 19.70 -5.68
CA VAL A 133 16.11 21.16 -5.66
C VAL A 133 17.13 21.89 -4.76
N ASP A 134 17.81 21.19 -3.85
CA ASP A 134 18.95 21.79 -3.13
C ASP A 134 20.23 21.92 -3.99
N ALA A 135 20.21 21.46 -5.24
CA ALA A 135 21.15 21.93 -6.26
C ALA A 135 20.83 23.36 -6.76
N CYS A 136 19.67 23.94 -6.41
CA CYS A 136 19.21 25.25 -6.87
C CYS A 136 18.94 26.28 -5.76
N ASN A 137 18.96 25.91 -4.46
CA ASN A 137 18.64 26.83 -3.35
C ASN A 137 19.77 27.02 -2.31
N CYS A 138 21.03 26.77 -2.67
CA CYS A 138 22.14 27.22 -1.85
C CYS A 138 22.56 28.64 -2.29
N PRO A 139 22.16 29.73 -1.59
CA PRO A 139 22.97 30.93 -1.62
C PRO A 139 24.30 30.55 -0.95
N SER A 140 25.36 30.57 -1.73
CA SER A 140 26.74 30.49 -1.26
C SER A 140 26.95 31.47 -0.10
N ILE A 141 26.91 30.98 1.14
CA ILE A 141 27.44 31.70 2.30
C ILE A 141 28.90 31.26 2.42
N PRO A 142 29.87 32.16 2.17
CA PRO A 142 31.27 31.87 2.44
C PRO A 142 31.51 32.02 3.95
N ILE A 143 32.04 30.98 4.59
CA ILE A 143 32.85 31.10 5.81
C ILE A 143 34.02 30.14 5.66
#